data_AF-A0A6S7IN97-F1
#
_entry.id   AF-A0A6S7IN97-F1
#
_cell.length_a   1.000
_cell.length_b   1.000
_cell.length_c   1.000
_cell.angle_alpha   90.00
_cell.angle_beta   90.00
_cell.angle_gamma   90.00
#
_symmetry.space_group_name_H-M   'P 1'
#
loop_
_entity.id
_entity.type
_entity.pdbx_description
1 polymer ?
#
loop_
_entity_poly.entity_id
_entity_poly.type
_entity_poly.pdbx_seq_one_letter_code
_entity_poly.pdbx_strand_id
1 'polypeptide(L)'
;MAITWDNADGKWEFYLDSVHRFSIDNFRTGQIVPNNSLIIIGQEQDEFSGGFSPDQALQGCLSRLNIWDTVLPVEVVVSFAKDPGYDNGNVLSWSFLRHHLSDIQASQPSNVVSSVGKSNVALTFSQMSNLNYAVLPYDGSIIAQLTVCTWIDLTASSTDAPCLISYATSTSFNEFYIFFYESKCLISLESQKYE
;
A
#
# COMPACT_ATOMS: atom_id res chain seq x y z
N MET A 1 -8.32 -5.23 -3.99
CA MET A 1 -8.41 -3.84 -4.46
C MET A 1 -7.14 -3.43 -5.20
N ALA A 2 -7.20 -2.38 -6.01
CA ALA A 2 -6.04 -1.74 -6.61
C ALA A 2 -6.19 -0.22 -6.73
N ILE A 3 -5.08 0.50 -6.66
CA ILE A 3 -4.96 1.95 -6.93
C ILE A 3 -3.92 2.14 -8.02
N THR A 4 -4.19 3.01 -8.99
CA THR A 4 -3.19 3.48 -9.96
C THR A 4 -3.09 4.99 -9.91
N TRP A 5 -1.91 5.54 -10.12
CA TRP A 5 -1.71 6.97 -10.33
C TRP A 5 -0.58 7.23 -11.31
N ASP A 6 -0.71 8.23 -12.19
CA ASP A 6 0.40 8.76 -12.99
C ASP A 6 0.55 10.27 -12.81
N ASN A 7 1.78 10.76 -12.92
CA ASN A 7 2.05 12.19 -12.81
C ASN A 7 1.91 12.98 -14.11
N ALA A 8 1.71 12.35 -15.26
CA ALA A 8 1.68 13.05 -16.55
C ALA A 8 0.37 13.84 -16.69
N ASP A 9 -0.75 13.16 -16.47
CA ASP A 9 -2.09 13.76 -16.49
C ASP A 9 -2.72 13.79 -15.09
N GLY A 10 -2.04 13.24 -14.08
CA GLY A 10 -2.55 13.17 -12.71
C GLY A 10 -3.72 12.19 -12.60
N LYS A 11 -3.77 11.15 -13.44
CA LYS A 11 -4.90 10.22 -13.45
C LYS A 11 -4.75 9.25 -12.29
N TRP A 12 -5.65 9.34 -11.32
CA TRP A 12 -5.77 8.42 -10.21
C TRP A 12 -7.02 7.55 -10.38
N GLU A 13 -6.88 6.23 -10.35
CA GLU A 13 -8.00 5.29 -10.46
C GLU A 13 -8.03 4.30 -9.29
N PHE A 14 -9.23 3.85 -8.95
CA PHE A 14 -9.47 2.83 -7.94
C PHE A 14 -10.29 1.66 -8.49
N TYR A 15 -9.86 0.45 -8.17
CA TYR A 15 -10.47 -0.80 -8.56
C TYR A 15 -10.77 -1.66 -7.34
N LEU A 16 -11.99 -2.20 -7.28
CA LEU A 16 -12.40 -3.15 -6.23
C LEU A 16 -13.11 -4.34 -6.87
N ASP A 17 -12.63 -5.54 -6.55
CA ASP A 17 -13.11 -6.82 -7.07
C ASP A 17 -13.16 -6.87 -8.60
N SER A 18 -12.06 -6.47 -9.25
CA SER A 18 -11.94 -6.34 -10.71
C SER A 18 -12.80 -5.26 -11.37
N VAL A 19 -13.49 -4.42 -10.59
CA VAL A 19 -14.38 -3.37 -11.12
C VAL A 19 -13.76 -1.99 -10.88
N HIS A 20 -13.65 -1.18 -11.94
CA HIS A 20 -13.31 0.23 -11.83
C HIS A 20 -14.42 0.97 -11.06
N ARG A 21 -14.03 1.66 -9.97
CA ARG A 21 -14.99 2.32 -9.06
C ARG A 21 -15.02 3.82 -9.27
N PHE A 22 -13.86 4.46 -9.44
CA PHE A 22 -13.76 5.88 -9.75
C PHE A 22 -12.40 6.21 -10.36
N SER A 23 -12.36 7.37 -11.04
CA SER A 23 -11.15 8.01 -11.52
C SER A 23 -11.19 9.51 -11.16
N ILE A 24 -10.02 10.10 -10.96
CA ILE A 24 -9.80 11.54 -10.81
C ILE A 24 -8.67 11.94 -11.76
N ASP A 25 -8.87 12.99 -12.53
CA ASP A 25 -7.83 13.58 -13.39
C ASP A 25 -7.20 14.80 -12.72
N ASN A 26 -6.02 15.21 -13.19
CA ASN A 26 -5.26 16.35 -12.64
C ASN A 26 -4.90 16.22 -11.15
N PHE A 27 -4.95 15.01 -10.59
CA PHE A 27 -4.53 14.77 -9.22
C PHE A 27 -3.00 14.73 -9.17
N ARG A 28 -2.41 15.74 -8.53
CA ARG A 28 -0.95 15.80 -8.26
C ARG A 28 -0.09 15.69 -9.54
N THR A 29 -0.56 16.25 -10.65
CA THR A 29 0.19 16.32 -11.91
C THR A 29 1.59 16.91 -11.69
N GLY A 30 2.61 16.29 -12.30
CA GLY A 30 4.02 16.66 -12.17
C GLY A 30 4.69 16.26 -10.86
N GLN A 31 3.96 15.69 -9.90
CA GLN A 31 4.54 15.21 -8.64
C GLN A 31 5.51 14.06 -8.91
N ILE A 32 6.54 13.97 -8.07
CA ILE A 32 7.46 12.83 -8.00
C ILE A 32 7.59 12.42 -6.54
N VAL A 33 7.76 11.11 -6.32
CA VAL A 33 8.08 10.55 -5.01
C VAL A 33 9.57 10.18 -5.02
N PRO A 34 10.40 10.79 -4.17
CA PRO A 34 11.85 10.58 -4.19
C PRO A 34 12.26 9.14 -3.86
N ASN A 35 13.47 8.75 -4.25
CA ASN A 35 14.05 7.44 -3.93
C ASN A 35 14.69 7.39 -2.53
N ASN A 36 15.30 6.24 -2.19
CA ASN A 36 16.02 5.99 -0.92
C ASN A 36 15.15 6.24 0.31
N SER A 37 14.18 5.35 0.49
CA SER A 37 13.04 5.58 1.35
C SER A 37 12.75 4.36 2.24
N LEU A 38 11.74 4.57 3.10
CA LEU A 38 11.17 3.56 3.96
C LEU A 38 9.68 3.42 3.69
N ILE A 39 9.25 2.20 3.43
CA ILE A 39 7.84 1.82 3.32
C ILE A 39 7.43 1.22 4.64
N ILE A 40 6.34 1.74 5.22
CA ILE A 40 5.68 1.18 6.38
C ILE A 40 4.31 0.66 5.99
N ILE A 41 3.98 -0.55 6.46
CA ILE A 41 2.66 -1.15 6.28
C ILE A 41 1.95 -1.16 7.63
N GLY A 42 0.74 -0.61 7.64
CA GLY A 42 -0.15 -0.61 8.80
C GLY A 42 -0.07 0.63 9.69
N GLN A 43 0.78 1.61 9.36
CA GLN A 43 0.92 2.88 10.07
C GLN A 43 1.11 4.04 9.11
N GLU A 44 0.64 5.20 9.53
CA GLU A 44 0.92 6.51 8.96
C GLU A 44 2.22 7.05 9.59
N GLN A 45 3.09 7.69 8.81
CA GLN A 45 4.35 8.23 9.30
C GLN A 45 4.24 9.75 9.51
N ASP A 46 4.09 10.22 10.74
CA ASP A 46 4.24 11.66 11.07
C ASP A 46 5.71 12.07 11.29
N GLU A 47 6.61 11.08 11.38
CA GLU A 47 8.06 11.25 11.37
C GLU A 47 8.70 10.14 10.53
N PHE A 48 9.93 10.34 10.04
CA PHE A 48 10.64 9.26 9.34
C PHE A 48 10.78 8.02 10.23
N SER A 49 10.15 6.91 9.83
CA SER A 49 10.08 5.67 10.59
C SER A 49 9.39 5.78 11.97
N GLY A 50 8.54 6.80 12.19
CA GLY A 50 7.96 7.06 13.51
C GLY A 50 6.72 7.95 13.47
N GLY A 51 6.40 8.56 14.62
CA GLY A 51 5.22 9.43 14.76
C GLY A 51 3.87 8.71 14.79
N PHE A 52 3.84 7.38 14.93
CA PHE A 52 2.60 6.60 14.79
C PHE A 52 1.51 6.97 15.81
N SER A 53 0.27 7.03 15.34
CA SER A 53 -0.92 7.11 16.18
C SER A 53 -1.72 5.80 16.13
N PRO A 54 -2.16 5.25 17.29
CA PRO A 54 -3.04 4.10 17.30
C PRO A 54 -4.33 4.33 16.51
N ASP A 55 -4.86 5.56 16.49
CA ASP A 55 -6.11 5.89 15.79
C ASP A 55 -5.97 5.90 14.25
N GLN A 56 -4.74 5.95 13.74
CA GLN A 56 -4.36 5.81 12.33
C GLN A 56 -3.86 4.40 11.98
N ALA A 57 -3.77 3.49 12.96
CA ALA A 57 -3.23 2.15 12.74
C ALA A 57 -4.23 1.25 11.99
N LEU A 58 -3.71 0.38 11.14
CA LEU A 58 -4.53 -0.62 10.45
C LEU A 58 -4.98 -1.71 11.42
N GLN A 59 -6.24 -2.16 11.27
CA GLN A 59 -6.72 -3.39 11.91
C GLN A 59 -7.46 -4.25 10.89
N GLY A 60 -7.01 -5.50 10.75
CA GLY A 60 -7.55 -6.44 9.78
C GLY A 60 -6.47 -7.37 9.25
N CYS A 61 -6.66 -7.90 8.05
CA CYS A 61 -5.65 -8.69 7.38
C CYS A 61 -5.47 -8.31 5.92
N LEU A 62 -4.25 -8.48 5.41
CA LEU A 62 -3.94 -8.27 4.01
C LEU A 62 -3.06 -9.38 3.45
N SER A 63 -3.12 -9.60 2.15
CA SER A 63 -2.24 -10.50 1.42
C SER A 63 -2.04 -10.01 -0.01
N ARG A 64 -1.05 -10.58 -0.71
CA ARG A 64 -0.78 -10.26 -2.12
C ARG A 64 -0.52 -8.76 -2.37
N LEU A 65 0.04 -8.07 -1.38
CA LEU A 65 0.44 -6.67 -1.54
C LEU A 65 1.62 -6.57 -2.50
N ASN A 66 1.43 -5.84 -3.59
CA ASN A 66 2.47 -5.52 -4.56
C ASN A 66 2.35 -4.07 -4.99
N ILE A 67 3.51 -3.45 -5.23
CA ILE A 67 3.66 -2.07 -5.67
C ILE A 67 4.58 -2.04 -6.88
N TRP A 68 4.15 -1.33 -7.91
CA TRP A 68 4.93 -1.02 -9.11
C TRP A 68 5.12 0.49 -9.23
N ASP A 69 6.23 0.92 -9.82
CA ASP A 69 6.52 2.31 -10.20
C ASP A 69 5.97 2.69 -11.60
N THR A 70 4.99 1.92 -12.07
CA THR A 70 4.35 2.06 -13.38
C THR A 70 2.84 1.87 -13.25
N VAL A 71 2.07 2.51 -14.13
CA VAL A 71 0.65 2.16 -14.30
C VAL A 71 0.55 0.87 -15.11
N LEU A 72 0.00 -0.18 -14.50
CA LEU A 72 -0.24 -1.45 -15.18
C LEU A 72 -1.48 -1.36 -16.09
N PRO A 73 -1.52 -2.11 -17.21
CA PRO A 73 -2.73 -2.26 -18.00
C PRO A 73 -3.90 -2.79 -17.17
N VAL A 74 -5.11 -2.31 -17.43
CA VAL A 74 -6.31 -2.67 -16.66
C VAL A 74 -6.58 -4.18 -16.67
N GLU A 75 -6.26 -4.87 -17.77
CA GLU A 75 -6.42 -6.31 -17.90
C GLU A 75 -5.52 -7.06 -16.91
N VAL A 76 -4.31 -6.53 -16.67
CA VAL A 76 -3.35 -7.08 -15.70
C VAL A 76 -3.86 -6.86 -14.28
N VAL A 77 -4.33 -5.65 -13.95
CA VAL A 77 -4.92 -5.33 -12.64
C VAL A 77 -6.12 -6.24 -12.34
N VAL A 78 -7.02 -6.41 -13.33
CA VAL A 78 -8.17 -7.32 -13.24
C VAL A 78 -7.74 -8.77 -13.06
N SER A 79 -6.67 -9.21 -13.72
CA SER A 79 -6.16 -10.58 -13.57
C SER A 79 -5.70 -10.89 -12.15
N PHE A 80 -5.00 -9.95 -11.49
CA PHE A 80 -4.52 -10.12 -10.11
C PHE A 80 -5.65 -10.17 -9.08
N ALA A 81 -6.80 -9.54 -9.38
CA ALA A 81 -8.00 -9.65 -8.55
C ALA A 81 -8.74 -10.99 -8.71
N LYS A 82 -8.45 -11.77 -9.76
CA LYS A 82 -9.08 -13.08 -10.01
C LYS A 82 -8.21 -14.25 -9.60
N ASP A 83 -6.92 -14.19 -9.94
CA ASP A 83 -5.96 -15.25 -9.65
C ASP A 83 -4.58 -14.65 -9.31
N PRO A 84 -4.38 -14.20 -8.07
CA PRO A 84 -3.09 -13.67 -7.65
C PRO A 84 -2.08 -14.81 -7.52
N GLY A 85 -0.79 -14.51 -7.63
CA GLY A 85 0.31 -15.46 -7.43
C GLY A 85 1.46 -15.29 -8.41
N TYR A 86 1.26 -14.64 -9.55
CA TYR A 86 2.32 -14.35 -10.51
C TYR A 86 2.80 -12.89 -10.45
N ASP A 87 2.09 -12.05 -9.72
CA ASP A 87 2.47 -10.69 -9.37
C ASP A 87 3.85 -10.62 -8.72
N ASN A 88 4.64 -9.68 -9.22
CA ASN A 88 5.94 -9.31 -8.67
C ASN A 88 6.14 -7.81 -8.88
N GLY A 89 5.77 -7.03 -7.88
CA GLY A 89 6.02 -5.59 -7.86
C GLY A 89 7.51 -5.29 -7.78
N ASN A 90 8.00 -4.35 -8.59
CA ASN A 90 9.39 -3.92 -8.58
C ASN A 90 9.70 -2.88 -7.48
N VAL A 91 8.69 -2.21 -6.93
CA VAL A 91 8.83 -1.37 -5.72
C VAL A 91 8.70 -2.23 -4.47
N LEU A 92 7.65 -3.05 -4.42
CA LEU A 92 7.44 -4.03 -3.35
C LEU A 92 6.73 -5.26 -3.94
N SER A 93 7.22 -6.45 -3.62
CA SER A 93 6.54 -7.69 -3.95
C SER A 93 6.05 -8.43 -2.72
N TRP A 94 4.88 -9.08 -2.82
CA TRP A 94 4.37 -9.95 -1.75
C TRP A 94 5.36 -11.07 -1.43
N SER A 95 6.08 -11.57 -2.44
CA SER A 95 7.16 -12.53 -2.23
C SER A 95 8.26 -12.00 -1.32
N PHE A 96 8.71 -10.76 -1.52
CA PHE A 96 9.76 -10.15 -0.69
C PHE A 96 9.26 -9.95 0.74
N LEU A 97 8.07 -9.38 0.89
CA LEU A 97 7.44 -9.13 2.19
C LEU A 97 7.33 -10.41 3.02
N ARG A 98 6.95 -11.53 2.40
CA ARG A 98 6.83 -12.84 3.07
C ARG A 98 8.11 -13.34 3.75
N HIS A 99 9.29 -12.98 3.22
CA HIS A 99 10.56 -13.41 3.80
C HIS A 99 11.02 -12.51 4.96
N HIS A 100 10.39 -11.35 5.15
CA HIS A 100 10.68 -10.37 6.20
C HIS A 100 9.59 -10.35 7.29
N LEU A 101 8.73 -11.37 7.33
CA LEU A 101 7.59 -11.47 8.24
C LEU A 101 7.95 -11.84 9.68
N SER A 102 9.17 -12.30 9.94
CA SER A 102 9.58 -12.73 11.29
C SER A 102 9.48 -11.62 12.34
N ASP A 103 9.44 -10.36 11.91
CA ASP A 103 9.34 -9.18 12.75
C ASP A 103 7.89 -8.70 12.96
N ILE A 104 6.94 -9.25 12.20
CA ILE A 104 5.52 -8.91 12.27
C ILE A 104 4.80 -10.04 13.02
N GLN A 105 4.44 -9.81 14.28
CA GLN A 105 3.61 -10.75 15.06
C GLN A 105 2.19 -10.82 14.50
N ALA A 106 1.98 -11.58 13.42
CA ALA A 106 0.80 -12.39 13.13
C ALA A 106 0.72 -12.74 11.64
N SER A 107 1.11 -13.97 11.33
CA SER A 107 0.73 -14.62 10.08
C SER A 107 -0.44 -15.57 10.34
N GLN A 108 -1.54 -15.43 9.60
CA GLN A 108 -2.59 -16.44 9.53
C GLN A 108 -2.66 -17.02 8.11
N PRO A 109 -3.29 -18.20 7.92
CA PRO A 109 -3.66 -18.65 6.59
C PRO A 109 -4.53 -17.60 5.90
N SER A 110 -4.14 -17.14 4.72
CA SER A 110 -4.96 -16.31 3.85
C SER A 110 -6.13 -17.14 3.31
N ASN A 111 -7.30 -16.53 3.27
CA ASN A 111 -8.47 -17.05 2.55
C ASN A 111 -8.33 -16.94 1.01
N VAL A 112 -7.28 -16.26 0.52
CA VAL A 112 -6.99 -16.08 -0.91
C VAL A 112 -6.12 -17.21 -1.41
N VAL A 113 -6.71 -18.08 -2.24
CA VAL A 113 -6.02 -19.23 -2.85
C VAL A 113 -5.60 -18.88 -4.27
N SER A 114 -4.32 -19.07 -4.56
CA SER A 114 -3.75 -18.95 -5.91
C SER A 114 -3.83 -20.29 -6.64
N SER A 115 -4.12 -20.28 -7.94
CA SER A 115 -4.09 -21.49 -8.79
C SER A 115 -2.73 -22.20 -8.81
N VAL A 116 -1.64 -21.47 -8.54
CA VAL A 116 -0.27 -22.01 -8.47
C VAL A 116 0.20 -22.44 -7.09
N GLY A 117 -0.66 -22.42 -6.08
CA GLY A 117 -0.30 -22.92 -4.75
C GLY A 117 0.79 -22.12 -4.03
N LYS A 118 1.10 -20.89 -4.47
CA LYS A 118 1.99 -19.99 -3.71
C LYS A 118 1.34 -19.63 -2.37
N SER A 119 2.07 -19.84 -1.27
CA SER A 119 1.57 -19.84 0.10
C SER A 119 0.45 -18.84 0.38
N ASN A 120 -0.68 -19.34 0.86
CA ASN A 120 -1.82 -18.55 1.30
C ASN A 120 -1.53 -18.02 2.70
N VAL A 121 -0.66 -17.03 2.83
CA VAL A 121 -0.43 -16.34 4.11
C VAL A 121 -1.03 -14.94 3.99
N ALA A 122 -1.60 -14.45 5.08
CA ALA A 122 -1.99 -13.07 5.25
C ALA A 122 -1.21 -12.46 6.42
N LEU A 123 -0.87 -11.18 6.27
CA LEU A 123 -0.47 -10.31 7.36
C LEU A 123 -1.70 -9.95 8.18
N THR A 124 -1.62 -10.10 9.50
CA THR A 124 -2.72 -9.75 10.40
C THR A 124 -2.28 -8.62 11.33
N PHE A 125 -3.11 -7.59 11.40
CA PHE A 125 -3.02 -6.46 12.31
C PHE A 125 -4.17 -6.61 13.30
N SER A 126 -3.91 -7.29 14.42
CA SER A 126 -4.95 -7.78 15.34
C SER A 126 -5.69 -6.67 16.07
N GLN A 127 -5.04 -5.53 16.25
CA GLN A 127 -5.56 -4.35 16.94
C GLN A 127 -4.90 -3.08 16.38
N MET A 128 -5.65 -1.98 16.45
CA MET A 128 -5.13 -0.64 16.22
C MET A 128 -4.11 -0.28 17.31
N SER A 129 -2.81 -0.32 16.98
CA SER A 129 -1.71 -0.05 17.91
C SER A 129 -0.41 0.27 17.19
N ASN A 130 0.52 0.94 17.86
CA ASN A 130 1.82 1.34 17.30
C ASN A 130 2.86 0.21 17.23
N LEU A 131 2.46 -1.03 17.48
CA LEU A 131 3.38 -2.18 17.60
C LEU A 131 3.26 -3.17 16.43
N ASN A 132 2.18 -3.13 15.67
CA ASN A 132 1.88 -4.09 14.61
C ASN A 132 2.09 -3.41 13.25
N TYR A 133 3.31 -3.42 12.73
CA TYR A 133 3.63 -2.83 11.43
C TYR A 133 4.80 -3.53 10.75
N ALA A 134 4.88 -3.40 9.43
CA ALA A 134 6.02 -3.85 8.65
C ALA A 134 6.91 -2.67 8.30
N VAL A 135 8.23 -2.87 8.27
CA VAL A 135 9.21 -1.88 7.81
C VAL A 135 10.01 -2.46 6.66
N LEU A 136 10.07 -1.74 5.54
CA LEU A 136 10.70 -2.23 4.32
C LEU A 136 11.53 -1.09 3.70
N PRO A 137 12.86 -1.25 3.57
CA PRO A 137 13.66 -0.28 2.83
C PRO A 137 13.34 -0.36 1.34
N TYR A 138 13.41 0.78 0.64
CA TYR A 138 13.36 0.86 -0.81
C TYR A 138 14.46 1.79 -1.34
N ASP A 139 15.41 1.21 -2.06
CA ASP A 139 16.56 1.89 -2.68
C ASP A 139 16.44 1.99 -4.21
N GLY A 140 15.23 1.77 -4.74
CA GLY A 140 14.96 1.80 -6.17
C GLY A 140 14.91 3.21 -6.77
N SER A 141 14.23 3.35 -7.91
CA SER A 141 14.13 4.62 -8.63
C SER A 141 13.05 5.54 -8.06
N ILE A 142 13.13 6.82 -8.43
CA ILE A 142 12.06 7.80 -8.21
C ILE A 142 10.75 7.25 -8.78
N ILE A 143 9.66 7.43 -8.04
CA ILE A 143 8.32 6.96 -8.44
C ILE A 143 7.57 8.17 -9.02
N ALA A 144 7.29 8.12 -10.32
CA ALA A 144 6.49 9.10 -11.05
C ALA A 144 5.09 8.58 -11.40
N GLN A 145 4.89 7.28 -11.23
CA GLN A 145 3.65 6.56 -11.47
C GLN A 145 3.61 5.41 -10.49
N LEU A 146 2.42 4.93 -10.13
CA LEU A 146 2.30 3.78 -9.25
C LEU A 146 1.10 2.92 -9.59
N THR A 147 1.27 1.62 -9.37
CA THR A 147 0.17 0.68 -9.21
C THR A 147 0.34 -0.03 -7.88
N VAL A 148 -0.71 -0.05 -7.06
CA VAL A 148 -0.75 -0.83 -5.82
C VAL A 148 -1.88 -1.84 -5.94
N CYS A 149 -1.58 -3.13 -5.76
CA CYS A 149 -2.58 -4.19 -5.71
C CYS A 149 -2.47 -4.92 -4.37
N THR A 150 -3.61 -5.20 -3.74
CA THR A 150 -3.65 -6.01 -2.52
C THR A 150 -5.03 -6.64 -2.30
N TRP A 151 -5.04 -7.76 -1.60
CA TRP A 151 -6.25 -8.35 -1.04
C TRP A 151 -6.30 -7.96 0.43
N ILE A 152 -7.41 -7.36 0.87
CA ILE A 152 -7.51 -6.80 2.22
C ILE A 152 -8.90 -7.02 2.78
N ASP A 153 -8.96 -7.32 4.07
CA ASP A 153 -10.16 -7.41 4.88
C ASP A 153 -9.94 -6.57 6.16
N LEU A 154 -10.71 -5.50 6.31
CA LEU A 154 -10.60 -4.57 7.43
C LEU A 154 -11.60 -4.94 8.51
N THR A 155 -11.14 -5.05 9.76
CA THR A 155 -12.00 -5.44 10.89
C THR A 155 -12.35 -4.28 11.82
N ALA A 156 -11.75 -3.11 11.60
CA ALA A 156 -12.14 -1.87 12.24
C ALA A 156 -11.97 -0.68 11.31
N SER A 157 -12.60 0.42 11.67
CA SER A 157 -12.51 1.71 11.01
C SER A 157 -12.31 2.79 12.06
N SER A 158 -11.57 3.84 11.70
CA SER A 158 -11.41 5.05 12.51
C SER A 158 -11.73 6.27 11.65
N THR A 159 -12.17 7.36 12.28
CA THR A 159 -12.30 8.66 11.63
C THR A 159 -10.95 9.29 11.33
N ASP A 160 -9.89 8.82 11.98
CA ASP A 160 -8.52 9.31 11.80
C ASP A 160 -7.78 8.52 10.71
N ALA A 161 -8.50 8.06 9.69
CA ALA A 161 -7.94 7.55 8.44
C ALA A 161 -6.90 6.41 8.59
N PRO A 162 -7.29 5.18 8.99
CA PRO A 162 -6.37 4.06 9.09
C PRO A 162 -5.50 3.86 7.86
N CYS A 163 -4.20 3.80 8.06
CA CYS A 163 -3.20 3.77 6.99
C CYS A 163 -2.83 2.34 6.61
N LEU A 164 -2.98 2.03 5.32
CA LEU A 164 -2.52 0.77 4.75
C LEU A 164 -1.01 0.77 4.58
N ILE A 165 -0.49 1.78 3.88
CA ILE A 165 0.91 1.94 3.52
C ILE A 165 1.27 3.41 3.61
N SER A 166 2.41 3.72 4.21
CA SER A 166 3.06 5.04 4.12
C SER A 166 4.47 4.90 3.57
N TYR A 167 4.90 5.90 2.80
CA TYR A 167 6.22 6.00 2.20
C TYR A 167 6.84 7.31 2.66
N ALA A 168 8.05 7.23 3.21
CA ALA A 168 8.78 8.38 3.72
C ALA A 168 10.26 8.33 3.33
N THR A 169 10.87 9.50 3.22
CA THR A 169 12.32 9.68 3.10
C THR A 169 12.88 10.24 4.39
N SER A 170 14.20 10.18 4.58
CA SER A 170 14.84 10.74 5.77
C SER A 170 14.65 12.25 5.95
N THR A 171 14.17 12.95 4.91
CA THR A 171 13.96 14.41 4.92
C THR A 171 12.49 14.81 4.77
N SER A 172 11.59 13.86 4.51
CA SER A 172 10.15 14.13 4.35
C SER A 172 9.35 12.89 4.70
N PHE A 173 8.42 13.05 5.62
CA PHE A 173 7.42 12.03 5.91
C PHE A 173 6.23 12.20 4.96
N ASN A 174 5.52 11.09 4.69
CA ASN A 174 4.31 11.06 3.87
C ASN A 174 4.41 11.47 2.39
N GLU A 175 5.54 11.23 1.73
CA GLU A 175 5.70 11.42 0.27
C GLU A 175 4.56 10.78 -0.53
N PHE A 176 4.12 9.59 -0.09
CA PHE A 176 2.76 9.12 -0.33
C PHE A 176 2.27 8.20 0.78
N TYR A 177 0.97 8.12 0.94
CA TYR A 177 0.33 7.11 1.79
C TYR A 177 -1.05 6.74 1.26
N ILE A 178 -1.46 5.50 1.54
CA ILE A 178 -2.78 4.97 1.18
C ILE A 178 -3.53 4.69 2.48
N PHE A 179 -4.73 5.23 2.59
CA PHE A 179 -5.53 5.19 3.81
C PHE A 179 -7.00 4.93 3.53
N PHE A 180 -7.75 4.66 4.60
CA PHE A 180 -9.18 4.40 4.53
C PHE A 180 -9.97 5.49 5.26
N TYR A 181 -10.90 6.16 4.57
CA TYR A 181 -11.75 7.20 5.17
C TYR A 181 -13.15 7.14 4.57
N GLU A 182 -14.19 7.20 5.40
CA GLU A 182 -15.60 7.13 4.97
C GLU A 182 -15.89 5.99 3.98
N SER A 183 -15.41 4.78 4.29
CA SER A 183 -15.54 3.58 3.43
C SER A 183 -14.87 3.67 2.05
N LYS A 184 -13.98 4.64 1.84
CA LYS A 184 -13.16 4.78 0.63
C LYS A 184 -11.71 4.42 0.93
N CYS A 185 -11.02 3.89 -0.07
CA CYS A 185 -9.57 3.78 -0.08
C CYS A 185 -9.01 4.95 -0.90
N LEU A 186 -8.16 5.76 -0.28
CA LEU A 186 -7.64 7.00 -0.84
C LEU A 186 -6.11 6.98 -0.86
N ILE A 187 -5.52 7.73 -1.78
CA ILE A 187 -4.08 8.00 -1.80
C ILE A 187 -3.85 9.49 -1.57
N SER A 188 -2.86 9.81 -0.75
CA SER A 188 -2.25 11.15 -0.70
C SER A 188 -0.83 11.09 -1.24
N LEU A 189 -0.41 12.17 -1.88
CA LEU A 189 0.95 12.41 -2.36
C LEU A 189 1.36 13.79 -1.84
N GLU A 190 2.20 13.84 -0.81
CA GLU A 190 2.58 15.07 -0.12
C GLU A 190 4.08 15.12 0.13
N SER A 191 4.77 16.14 -0.39
CA SER A 191 6.10 16.46 0.15
C SER A 191 5.93 17.46 1.29
N GLN A 192 5.65 17.00 2.51
CA GLN A 192 5.82 17.87 3.68
C GLN A 192 7.31 17.92 4.01
N LYS A 193 7.95 19.01 3.61
CA LYS A 193 9.36 19.27 3.96
C LYS A 193 9.39 19.81 5.38
N TYR A 194 10.33 19.32 6.20
CA TYR A 194 10.72 20.04 7.42
C TYR A 194 11.34 21.39 6.99
N GLU A 195 10.73 22.50 7.42
CA GLU A 195 11.37 23.84 7.42
C GLU A 195 12.12 24.09 8.72
#